data_AF-A0A2S9GNT3-F1
#
_entry.id   AF-A0A2S9GNT3-F1
#
_cell.length_a   1.000
_cell.length_b   1.000
_cell.length_c   1.000
_cell.angle_alpha   90.00
_cell.angle_beta   90.00
_cell.angle_gamma   90.00
#
_symmetry.space_group_name_H-M   'P 1'
#
loop_
_entity.id
_entity.type
_entity.pdbx_description
1 polymer ?
#
loop_
_entity_poly.entity_id
_entity_poly.type
_entity_poly.pdbx_seq_one_letter_code
_entity_poly.pdbx_strand_id
1 'polypeptide(L)' 'ADAMEEGDIIIDGGNALYTDTIRREKAIRERGLHFVGAGISGGEEGALKGPSIMPGGPAESYESLGPLLEEISAHVD' A
#
# COMPACT_ATOMS: atom_id res chain seq x y z
N ALA A 1 2.46 10.56 -12.08
CA ALA A 1 3.58 10.31 -11.16
C ALA A 1 4.85 10.99 -11.69
N ASP A 2 4.71 12.22 -12.21
CA ASP A 2 5.76 12.85 -13.02
C ASP A 2 6.82 13.55 -12.16
N ALA A 3 6.57 13.61 -10.85
CA ALA A 3 7.47 14.14 -9.83
C ALA A 3 8.14 13.02 -9.00
N MET A 4 8.11 11.76 -9.47
CA MET A 4 8.65 10.58 -8.77
C MET A 4 9.88 10.05 -9.50
N GLU A 5 10.77 9.42 -8.76
CA GLU A 5 12.00 8.80 -9.25
C GLU A 5 11.83 7.28 -9.37
N GLU A 6 12.68 6.63 -10.18
CA GLU A 6 12.66 5.18 -10.36
C GLU A 6 12.81 4.46 -9.02
N GLY A 7 11.95 3.46 -8.79
CA GLY A 7 11.88 2.73 -7.52
C GLY A 7 10.99 3.37 -6.45
N ASP A 8 10.45 4.57 -6.65
CA ASP A 8 9.48 5.13 -5.71
C ASP A 8 8.19 4.30 -5.66
N ILE A 9 7.53 4.31 -4.50
CA ILE A 9 6.34 3.50 -4.22
C ILE A 9 5.10 4.38 -4.02
N ILE A 10 4.05 4.14 -4.79
CA ILE A 10 2.71 4.70 -4.56
C ILE A 10 1.87 3.70 -3.78
N ILE A 11 1.25 4.15 -2.69
CA ILE A 11 0.32 3.34 -1.89
C ILE A 11 -1.10 3.90 -2.04
N ASP A 12 -2.03 3.08 -2.52
CA ASP A 12 -3.47 3.36 -2.50
C ASP A 12 -4.10 2.69 -1.28
N GLY A 13 -4.31 3.47 -0.23
CA GLY A 13 -4.99 3.05 1.00
C GLY A 13 -6.52 3.09 0.92
N GLY A 14 -7.09 3.43 -0.24
CA GLY A 14 -8.53 3.57 -0.43
C GLY A 14 -9.25 2.25 -0.63
N ASN A 15 -10.59 2.29 -0.56
CA ASN A 15 -11.45 1.13 -0.87
C ASN A 15 -11.66 0.97 -2.38
N ALA A 16 -10.56 0.89 -3.13
CA ALA A 16 -10.59 0.69 -4.58
C ALA A 16 -11.04 -0.73 -4.96
N LEU A 17 -11.72 -0.85 -6.10
CA LEU A 17 -11.99 -2.17 -6.67
C LEU A 17 -10.67 -2.83 -7.12
N TYR A 18 -10.45 -4.09 -6.78
CA TYR A 18 -9.16 -4.77 -7.03
C TYR A 18 -8.71 -4.75 -8.51
N THR A 19 -9.64 -4.73 -9.47
CA THR A 19 -9.31 -4.63 -10.90
C THR A 19 -8.71 -3.27 -11.26
N ASP A 20 -9.10 -2.20 -10.57
CA ASP A 20 -8.45 -0.90 -10.72
C ASP A 20 -7.04 -0.90 -10.14
N THR A 21 -6.82 -1.56 -9.01
CA THR A 21 -5.47 -1.77 -8.45
C THR A 21 -4.57 -2.50 -9.45
N ILE A 22 -5.04 -3.60 -10.04
CA ILE A 22 -4.29 -4.34 -11.07
C ILE A 22 -3.96 -3.46 -12.29
N ARG A 23 -4.94 -2.68 -12.76
CA ARG A 23 -4.74 -1.78 -13.90
C ARG A 23 -3.74 -0.66 -13.59
N ARG A 24 -3.83 -0.06 -12.41
CA ARG A 24 -2.94 1.02 -11.95
C ARG A 24 -1.52 0.50 -11.74
N GLU A 25 -1.40 -0.67 -11.13
CA GLU A 25 -0.12 -1.34 -10.90
C GLU A 25 0.62 -1.56 -12.21
N LYS A 26 -0.04 -2.14 -13.22
CA LYS A 26 0.55 -2.30 -14.55
C LYS A 26 1.02 -0.97 -15.15
N ALA A 27 0.18 0.06 -15.12
CA ALA A 27 0.49 1.37 -15.71
C ALA A 27 1.63 2.11 -15.00
N ILE A 28 1.77 1.92 -13.68
CA ILE A 28 2.84 2.54 -12.87
C ILE A 28 4.14 1.76 -13.03
N ARG A 29 4.08 0.43 -13.12
CA ARG A 29 5.24 -0.42 -13.40
C ARG A 29 5.91 -0.09 -14.75
N GLU A 30 5.13 0.20 -15.79
CA GLU A 30 5.65 0.64 -17.10
C GLU A 30 6.48 1.94 -17.02
N ARG A 31 6.42 2.66 -15.89
CA ARG A 31 7.18 3.88 -15.62
C ARG A 31 8.38 3.67 -14.68
N GLY A 32 8.73 2.42 -14.32
CA GLY A 32 9.81 2.12 -13.38
C GLY A 32 9.44 2.40 -11.91
N LEU A 33 8.16 2.46 -11.59
CA LEU A 33 7.64 2.76 -10.26
C LEU A 33 6.90 1.56 -9.69
N HIS A 34 6.75 1.52 -8.37
CA HIS A 34 5.95 0.51 -7.69
C HIS A 34 4.56 1.05 -7.32
N PHE A 35 3.58 0.16 -7.30
CA PHE A 35 2.22 0.46 -6.85
C PHE A 35 1.76 -0.63 -5.88
N VAL A 36 1.28 -0.20 -4.72
CA VAL A 36 0.75 -1.07 -3.67
C VAL A 36 -0.69 -0.65 -3.39
N GLY A 37 -1.63 -1.58 -3.54
CA GLY A 37 -2.97 -1.40 -3.00
C GLY A 37 -3.00 -1.91 -1.57
N ALA A 38 -3.47 -1.11 -0.61
CA ALA A 38 -3.54 -1.52 0.79
C ALA A 38 -4.95 -1.29 1.33
N GLY A 39 -5.65 -2.38 1.64
CA GLY A 39 -6.93 -2.27 2.35
C GLY A 39 -6.67 -1.86 3.80
N ILE A 40 -7.34 -0.80 4.27
CA ILE A 40 -7.26 -0.32 5.65
C ILE A 40 -8.62 -0.47 6.32
N SER A 41 -8.67 -1.12 7.49
CA SER A 41 -9.90 -1.34 8.25
C SER A 41 -9.73 -1.03 9.74
N GLY A 42 -10.79 -0.57 10.39
CA GLY A 42 -10.79 -0.16 11.80
C GLY A 42 -11.55 1.14 12.09
N GLY A 43 -12.07 1.82 11.06
CA GLY A 43 -12.72 3.13 11.21
C GLY A 43 -11.74 4.21 11.68
N GLU A 44 -12.26 5.37 12.09
CA GLU A 44 -11.43 6.50 12.54
C GLU A 44 -10.56 6.13 13.75
N GLU A 45 -11.13 5.43 14.73
CA GLU A 45 -10.41 5.05 15.94
C GLU A 45 -9.32 4.01 15.64
N GLY A 46 -9.61 3.00 14.81
CA GLY A 46 -8.60 2.04 14.38
C GLY A 46 -7.48 2.71 13.59
N ALA A 47 -7.80 3.64 12.67
CA ALA A 47 -6.78 4.38 11.94
C ALA A 47 -5.83 5.18 12.86
N LEU A 48 -6.32 5.68 14.00
CA LEU A 48 -5.50 6.40 14.97
C LEU A 48 -4.68 5.46 15.89
N LYS A 49 -5.25 4.32 16.29
CA LYS A 49 -4.69 3.46 17.35
C LYS A 49 -3.98 2.21 16.87
N GLY A 50 -4.22 1.79 15.62
CA GLY A 50 -3.75 0.55 15.06
C GLY A 50 -4.83 -0.10 14.20
N PRO A 51 -4.83 0.09 12.87
CA PRO A 51 -5.80 -0.52 11.98
C PRO A 51 -5.34 -1.92 11.54
N SER A 52 -6.25 -2.68 10.95
CA SER A 52 -5.88 -3.80 10.09
C SER A 52 -5.40 -3.26 8.75
N ILE A 53 -4.24 -3.72 8.29
CA ILE A 53 -3.60 -3.28 7.04
C ILE A 53 -3.37 -4.51 6.16
N MET A 54 -3.83 -4.44 4.91
CA MET A 54 -3.82 -5.55 3.96
C MET A 54 -3.11 -5.13 2.66
N PRO A 55 -1.77 -5.02 2.65
CA PRO A 55 -1.02 -4.57 1.48
C PRO A 55 -0.91 -5.67 0.42
N GLY A 56 -1.06 -5.29 -0.86
CA GLY A 56 -0.88 -6.15 -2.02
C GLY A 56 -0.13 -5.41 -3.13
N GLY A 57 0.89 -6.06 -3.68
CA GLY A 57 1.79 -5.49 -4.68
C GLY A 57 3.06 -6.35 -4.86
N PRO A 58 4.09 -5.82 -5.52
CA PRO A 58 5.39 -6.50 -5.62
C PRO A 58 6.02 -6.77 -4.24
N ALA A 59 6.70 -7.91 -4.10
CA ALA A 59 7.36 -8.29 -2.84
C ALA A 59 8.46 -7.29 -2.43
N GLU A 60 9.21 -6.77 -3.41
CA GLU A 60 10.23 -5.73 -3.23
C GLU A 60 9.66 -4.46 -2.55
N SER A 61 8.41 -4.10 -2.85
CA SER A 61 7.76 -2.96 -2.21
C SER A 61 7.46 -3.24 -0.73
N TYR A 62 7.17 -4.49 -0.38
CA TYR A 62 6.95 -4.90 1.02
C TYR A 62 8.25 -4.89 1.83
N GLU A 63 9.41 -5.15 1.21
CA GLU A 63 10.70 -5.04 1.93
C GLU A 63 10.94 -3.62 2.49
N SER A 64 10.47 -2.60 1.77
CA SER A 64 10.55 -1.20 2.20
C SER A 64 9.39 -0.79 3.12
N LEU A 65 8.16 -1.18 2.80
CA LEU A 65 6.97 -0.73 3.51
C LEU A 65 6.62 -1.57 4.74
N GLY A 66 6.93 -2.87 4.72
CA GLY A 66 6.53 -3.86 5.71
C GLY A 66 6.80 -3.42 7.15
N PRO A 67 8.03 -3.00 7.50
CA PRO A 67 8.34 -2.55 8.86
C PRO A 67 7.43 -1.42 9.34
N LEU A 68 7.16 -0.42 8.48
CA LEU A 68 6.27 0.69 8.81
C LEU A 68 4.82 0.22 8.95
N LEU A 69 4.33 -0.59 8.02
CA LEU A 69 2.94 -1.07 8.04
C LEU A 69 2.67 -1.97 9.25
N GLU A 70 3.64 -2.81 9.63
CA GLU A 70 3.55 -3.66 10.82
C GLU A 70 3.57 -2.82 12.10
N GLU A 71 4.47 -1.84 12.20
CA GLU A 71 4.61 -0.96 13.38
C GLU A 71 3.32 -0.19 13.71
N ILE A 72 2.61 0.27 12.68
CA ILE A 72 1.39 1.05 12.88
C ILE A 72 0.13 0.17 12.96
N SER A 73 0.22 -1.13 12.71
CA SER A 73 -0.94 -2.02 12.67
C SER A 73 -1.47 -2.38 14.06
N ALA A 74 -2.67 -2.95 14.11
CA ALA A 74 -3.15 -3.61 15.32
C ALA A 74 -2.27 -4.82 15.66
N HIS A 75 -1.78 -4.90 16.89
CA HIS A 75 -1.07 -6.07 17.42
C HIS A 75 -2.02 -6.99 18.18
N VAL A 76 -1.81 -8.30 18.03
CA VAL A 76 -2.50 -9.35 18.81
C VAL A 76 -1.47 -10.07 19.68
N ASP A 77 -1.90 -10.47 20.88
CA ASP A 77 -1.09 -11.26 21.82
C ASP A 77 -0.92 -12.72 21.37
#